data_AF-A0A2N6GHW4-F1
#
_entry.id   AF-A0A2N6GHW4-F1
#
_cell.length_a   1.000
_cell.length_b   1.000
_cell.length_c   1.000
_cell.angle_alpha   90.00
_cell.angle_beta   90.00
_cell.angle_gamma   90.00
#
_symmetry.space_group_name_H-M   'P 1'
#
loop_
_entity.id
_entity.type
_entity.pdbx_description
1 polymer ?
#
loop_
_entity_poly.entity_id
_entity_poly.type
_entity_poly.pdbx_seq_one_letter_code
_entity_poly.pdbx_strand_id
1 'polypeptide(L)' 'MSENRDIKPLSTSELLGPQQDFSDYCEAEFERRRNSEEPFKEDDYRQAMEMTLRKLKSLEDEGYA' A
#
# COMPACT_ATOMS: atom_id res chain seq x y z
N MET A 1 1.30 9.43 25.41
CA MET A 1 2.34 8.44 25.08
C MET A 1 2.11 8.04 23.63
N SER A 2 2.80 8.67 22.67
CA SER A 2 2.71 8.26 21.26
C SER A 2 3.49 6.96 21.11
N GLU A 3 2.79 5.86 20.82
CA GLU A 3 3.44 4.64 20.34
C GLU A 3 4.07 4.96 18.98
N ASN A 4 5.36 5.30 19.00
CA ASN A 4 6.23 5.18 17.85
C ASN A 4 6.32 3.68 17.57
N ARG A 5 5.34 3.15 16.83
CA ARG A 5 5.52 1.87 16.17
C ARG A 5 6.56 2.16 15.11
N ASP A 6 7.76 1.60 15.27
CA ASP A 6 8.70 1.49 14.15
C ASP A 6 8.00 0.60 13.12
N ILE A 7 7.22 1.23 12.24
CA ILE A 7 6.43 0.48 11.29
C ILE A 7 7.38 0.05 10.19
N LYS A 8 7.76 -1.23 10.25
CA LYS A 8 8.53 -1.86 9.19
C LYS A 8 7.71 -1.75 7.91
N PRO A 9 8.24 -1.16 6.83
CA PRO A 9 7.55 -1.10 5.56
C PRO A 9 7.19 -2.53 5.13
N LEU A 10 5.94 -2.72 4.71
CA LEU A 10 5.49 -4.01 4.22
C LEU A 10 6.34 -4.37 3.00
N SER A 11 7.08 -5.49 3.07
CA SER A 11 7.81 -6.00 1.92
C SER A 11 6.79 -6.46 0.90
N THR A 12 6.71 -5.78 -0.24
CA THR A 12 5.79 -6.17 -1.33
C THR A 12 6.09 -7.57 -1.88
N SER A 13 7.30 -8.10 -1.66
CA SER A 13 7.68 -9.46 -2.06
C SER A 13 7.00 -10.57 -1.24
N GLU A 14 6.34 -10.25 -0.13
CA GLU A 14 5.63 -11.21 0.73
C GLU A 14 4.12 -11.20 0.46
N LEU A 15 3.65 -10.38 -0.49
CA LEU A 15 2.23 -10.29 -0.82
C LEU A 15 1.83 -11.43 -1.75
N LEU A 16 0.63 -11.97 -1.53
CA LEU A 16 0.02 -12.99 -2.37
C LEU A 16 -1.44 -12.58 -2.67
N GLY A 17 -2.03 -13.17 -3.71
CA GLY A 17 -3.45 -13.00 -4.00
C GLY A 17 -3.90 -11.53 -4.13
N PRO A 18 -5.05 -11.13 -3.54
CA PRO A 18 -5.61 -9.78 -3.67
C PRO A 18 -4.67 -8.65 -3.23
N GLN A 19 -3.75 -8.89 -2.28
CA GLN A 19 -2.77 -7.87 -1.88
C GLN A 19 -1.72 -7.61 -2.94
N GLN A 20 -1.29 -8.66 -3.64
CA GLN A 20 -0.34 -8.51 -4.75
C GLN A 20 -0.98 -7.75 -5.90
N ASP A 21 -2.20 -8.13 -6.29
CA ASP A 21 -2.96 -7.45 -7.36
C ASP A 21 -3.19 -5.98 -7.04
N PHE A 22 -3.53 -5.66 -5.78
CA PHE A 22 -3.70 -4.29 -5.32
C PHE A 22 -2.37 -3.51 -5.36
N SER A 23 -1.28 -4.13 -4.90
CA SER A 23 0.05 -3.51 -4.93
C SER A 23 0.50 -3.19 -6.36
N ASP A 24 0.32 -4.13 -7.28
CA ASP A 24 0.71 -3.97 -8.69
C ASP A 24 -0.09 -2.87 -9.37
N TYR A 25 -1.40 -2.81 -9.10
CA TYR A 25 -2.24 -1.71 -9.57
C TYR A 25 -1.75 -0.36 -9.03
N CYS A 26 -1.45 -0.28 -7.73
CA CYS A 26 -1.01 0.97 -7.11
C CYS A 26 0.33 1.47 -7.67
N GLU A 27 1.29 0.58 -7.94
CA GLU A 27 2.57 0.99 -8.53
C GLU A 27 2.39 1.45 -9.99
N ALA A 28 1.56 0.78 -10.78
CA ALA A 28 1.25 1.22 -12.15
C ALA A 28 0.54 2.59 -12.17
N GLU A 29 -0.40 2.80 -11.26
CA GLU A 29 -1.12 4.07 -11.10
C GLU A 29 -0.19 5.19 -10.61
N PHE A 30 0.70 4.89 -9.66
CA PHE A 30 1.71 5.81 -9.17
C PHE A 30 2.58 6.34 -10.32
N GLU A 31 3.12 5.44 -11.14
CA GLU A 31 3.93 5.83 -12.30
C GLU A 31 3.10 6.61 -13.32
N ARG A 32 1.83 6.26 -13.56
CA ARG A 32 0.96 7.05 -14.45
C ARG A 32 0.76 8.47 -13.94
N ARG A 33 0.51 8.64 -12.63
CA ARG A 33 0.25 9.96 -12.02
C ARG A 33 1.53 10.79 -11.92
N ARG A 34 2.66 10.18 -11.60
CA ARG A 34 3.98 10.83 -11.55
C ARG A 34 4.43 11.35 -12.91
N ASN A 35 4.07 10.64 -13.99
CA ASN A 35 4.36 11.06 -15.36
C ASN A 35 3.25 11.93 -15.99
N SER A 36 2.30 12.43 -15.19
CA SER A 36 1.25 13.34 -15.65
C SER A 36 1.60 14.80 -15.37
N GLU A 37 0.98 15.73 -16.09
CA GLU A 37 1.12 17.18 -15.84
C GLU A 37 0.29 17.67 -14.65
N GLU A 38 -0.50 16.77 -14.03
CA GLU A 38 -1.39 17.09 -12.94
C GLU A 38 -0.68 17.04 -11.58
N PRO A 39 -1.02 17.95 -10.64
CA PRO A 39 -0.52 17.85 -9.26
C PRO A 39 -0.79 16.45 -8.66
N PHE A 40 0.27 15.87 -8.10
CA PHE A 40 0.23 14.55 -7.47
C PHE A 40 0.97 14.59 -6.13
N LYS A 41 0.26 14.22 -5.06
CA LYS A 41 0.82 14.14 -3.72
C LYS A 41 1.36 12.72 -3.49
N GLU A 42 2.60 12.50 -3.90
CA GLU A 42 3.24 11.17 -3.88
C GLU A 42 3.24 10.55 -2.47
N ASP A 43 3.55 11.34 -1.43
CA ASP A 43 3.61 10.86 -0.05
C ASP A 43 2.24 10.41 0.47
N ASP A 44 1.20 11.21 0.23
CA ASP A 44 -0.18 10.88 0.62
C ASP A 44 -0.64 9.58 -0.07
N TYR A 45 -0.28 9.41 -1.34
CA TYR A 45 -0.60 8.20 -2.11
C TYR A 45 0.08 6.96 -1.52
N ARG A 46 1.40 7.03 -1.28
CA ARG A 46 2.16 5.90 -0.71
C ARG A 46 1.67 5.55 0.69
N GLN A 47 1.34 6.54 1.51
CA GLN A 47 0.76 6.31 2.83
C GLN A 47 -0.59 5.58 2.74
N ALA A 48 -1.48 6.02 1.83
CA ALA A 48 -2.78 5.38 1.64
C ALA A 48 -2.66 3.94 1.12
N MET A 49 -1.75 3.69 0.17
CA MET A 49 -1.41 2.35 -0.32
C MET A 49 -0.95 1.45 0.83
N GLU A 50 -0.01 1.93 1.65
CA GLU A 50 0.53 1.16 2.76
C GLU A 50 -0.54 0.84 3.83
N MET A 51 -1.40 1.80 4.17
CA MET A 51 -2.52 1.58 5.08
C MET A 51 -3.48 0.50 4.56
N THR A 52 -3.75 0.50 3.26
CA THR A 52 -4.65 -0.47 2.62
C THR A 52 -4.04 -1.87 2.62
N LEU A 53 -2.78 -2.00 2.22
CA LEU A 53 -2.05 -3.27 2.23
C LEU A 53 -1.99 -3.88 3.63
N ARG A 54 -1.74 -3.06 4.66
CA ARG A 54 -1.79 -3.52 6.05
C ARG A 54 -3.16 -4.04 6.44
N LYS A 55 -4.25 -3.36 6.03
CA LYS A 55 -5.60 -3.82 6.34
C LYS A 55 -5.94 -5.11 5.60
N LEU A 56 -5.56 -5.24 4.33
CA LEU A 56 -5.78 -6.47 3.57
C LEU A 56 -5.05 -7.66 4.21
N LYS A 57 -3.79 -7.48 4.62
CA LYS A 57 -3.04 -8.50 5.38
C LYS A 57 -3.75 -8.89 6.69
N SER A 58 -4.21 -7.91 7.47
CA SER A 58 -5.00 -8.17 8.69
C SER A 58 -6.27 -8.98 8.39
N LEU A 59 -6.95 -8.70 7.28
CA LEU A 59 -8.16 -9.43 6.89
C LEU A 59 -7.87 -10.86 6.45
N GLU A 60 -6.77 -11.09 5.74
CA GLU A 60 -6.29 -12.45 5.38
C GLU A 60 -5.93 -13.24 6.65
N ASP A 61 -5.18 -12.64 7.57
CA ASP A 61 -4.82 -13.25 8.86
C ASP A 61 -6.08 -13.58 9.70
N GLU A 62 -7.15 -12.80 9.56
CA GLU A 62 -8.46 -13.01 10.21
C GLU A 62 -9.37 -14.00 9.44
N GLY A 63 -8.99 -14.45 8.24
CA GLY A 63 -9.75 -15.39 7.40
C GLY A 63 -10.90 -14.76 6.60
N TYR A 64 -10.89 -13.45 6.40
CA TYR A 64 -11.90 -12.71 5.62
C TYR A 64 -11.49 -12.42 4.17
N ALA A 65 -10.24 -12.68 3.80
CA ALA A 65 -9.68 -12.44 2.48
C ALA A 65 -8.97 -13.70 1.96
#